data_AF-A0A452SCB7-F1
#
_entry.id   AF-A0A452SCB7-F1
#
_cell.length_a   1.000
_cell.length_b   1.000
_cell.length_c   1.000
_cell.angle_alpha   90.00
_cell.angle_beta   90.00
_cell.angle_gamma   90.00
#
_symmetry.space_group_name_H-M   'P 1'
#
loop_
_entity.id
_entity.type
_entity.pdbx_description
1 polymer ?
#
loop_
_entity_poly.entity_id
_entity_poly.type
_entity_poly.pdbx_seq_one_letter_code
_entity_poly.pdbx_strand_id
1 'polypeptide(L)'
;MSQARCHLRAALFLAAVSPRGATTGVTAWRGLSAWPAPQEPGMEYQDAVRTLNTLQTNAGYLEQVKRQRGDPQTQLEAMKLYLARSGLQVEDLDQLNIIHVTGTKGKGSTCAFTERILRSYGLKTGFFSSPHLVQVRERIRINGQPVSPELFTKHFWRLYHRLEETKDSSSCVSMPAYFRFLTLMAFHIFLQEKVDLAVVEVGIGGAYDCTNIIRKPVVCGVSSLGIDHTSLLGDTVEEIAWQKGGIFKCGVPAFTVLQPDGPLAVLQDRAQHISVSLEGGSGHLAPLQGFGTRSGWAGRRCCSAGPSPGTWTVRTPASSVQACVRWFRQGAAPQYASCSSTPPGTGIPRPC
;
A
#
# COMPACT_ATOMS: atom_id res chain seq x y z
N MET A 1 38.11 -59.62 -28.04
CA MET A 1 39.24 -59.32 -27.12
C MET A 1 38.63 -58.57 -25.93
N SER A 2 38.60 -59.16 -24.73
CA SER A 2 39.55 -58.89 -23.61
C SER A 2 39.27 -57.54 -22.91
N GLN A 3 39.00 -57.40 -21.60
CA GLN A 3 38.86 -58.23 -20.38
C GLN A 3 37.84 -57.49 -19.43
N ALA A 4 37.08 -58.03 -18.47
CA ALA A 4 37.19 -59.15 -17.51
C ALA A 4 37.87 -58.82 -16.14
N ARG A 5 37.06 -58.57 -15.09
CA ARG A 5 37.27 -58.56 -13.61
C ARG A 5 35.92 -58.17 -12.95
N CYS A 6 35.29 -58.77 -11.92
CA CYS A 6 35.68 -59.47 -10.66
C CYS A 6 36.43 -58.57 -9.66
N HIS A 7 36.12 -58.48 -8.34
CA HIS A 7 35.31 -59.28 -7.38
C HIS A 7 34.38 -58.35 -6.55
N LEU A 8 33.30 -58.72 -5.82
CA LEU A 8 32.74 -59.93 -5.17
C LEU A 8 33.09 -60.10 -3.65
N ARG A 9 32.05 -60.37 -2.82
CA ARG A 9 31.95 -60.47 -1.31
C ARG A 9 31.79 -59.12 -0.58
N ALA A 10 30.81 -58.83 0.28
CA ALA A 10 29.72 -59.56 0.99
C ALA A 10 30.04 -60.19 2.38
N ALA A 11 29.01 -60.19 3.25
CA ALA A 11 28.90 -60.74 4.62
C ALA A 11 29.58 -59.97 5.78
N LEU A 12 29.11 -60.03 7.04
CA LEU A 12 27.74 -60.00 7.64
C LEU A 12 27.88 -59.99 9.18
N PHE A 13 27.07 -59.20 9.94
CA PHE A 13 26.77 -59.34 11.40
C PHE A 13 27.98 -59.27 12.37
N LEU A 14 27.90 -58.89 13.65
CA LEU A 14 26.88 -59.10 14.70
C LEU A 14 27.00 -57.99 15.77
N ALA A 15 26.05 -57.90 16.72
CA ALA A 15 26.06 -56.93 17.82
C ALA A 15 26.55 -57.51 19.16
N ALA A 16 27.05 -56.65 20.06
CA ALA A 16 27.36 -56.96 21.46
C ALA A 16 27.10 -55.75 22.37
N VAL A 17 26.93 -55.97 23.68
CA VAL A 17 26.41 -54.99 24.66
C VAL A 17 27.44 -54.65 25.76
N SER A 18 27.32 -53.42 26.28
CA SER A 18 27.86 -52.82 27.52
C SER A 18 28.41 -53.76 28.63
N PRO A 19 29.38 -53.32 29.46
CA PRO A 19 29.01 -52.47 30.61
C PRO A 19 30.02 -51.41 31.14
N ARG A 20 29.43 -50.31 31.65
CA ARG A 20 29.77 -49.52 32.88
C ARG A 20 31.17 -48.91 33.12
N GLY A 21 31.15 -47.59 33.35
CA GLY A 21 31.93 -46.89 34.39
C GLY A 21 32.32 -45.44 34.02
N ALA A 22 32.47 -44.45 34.91
CA ALA A 22 31.79 -44.13 36.20
C ALA A 22 32.28 -42.73 36.66
N THR A 23 31.38 -41.80 37.05
CA THR A 23 31.66 -40.44 37.59
C THR A 23 32.38 -39.46 36.62
N THR A 24 32.16 -38.14 36.59
CA THR A 24 31.28 -37.17 37.32
C THR A 24 30.33 -36.45 36.30
N GLY A 25 29.50 -35.44 36.59
CA GLY A 25 29.03 -34.81 37.85
C GLY A 25 29.09 -33.26 37.82
N VAL A 26 28.06 -32.57 38.35
CA VAL A 26 27.86 -31.09 38.43
C VAL A 26 27.55 -30.44 37.04
N THR A 27 26.58 -29.53 36.81
CA THR A 27 25.56 -28.81 37.63
C THR A 27 24.19 -28.82 36.94
N ALA A 28 23.11 -28.47 37.66
CA ALA A 28 21.78 -28.26 37.07
C ALA A 28 21.65 -26.89 36.37
N TRP A 29 20.97 -26.85 35.21
CA TRP A 29 20.57 -25.62 34.54
C TRP A 29 19.09 -25.29 34.85
N ARG A 30 18.86 -24.28 35.68
CA ARG A 30 17.55 -23.62 35.82
C ARG A 30 17.56 -22.30 35.06
N GLY A 31 16.59 -22.14 34.17
CA GLY A 31 16.01 -20.88 33.66
C GLY A 31 16.92 -19.66 33.47
N LEU A 32 17.13 -19.26 32.21
CA LEU A 32 17.35 -17.86 31.84
C LEU A 32 16.10 -17.33 31.13
N SER A 33 15.42 -16.39 31.77
CA SER A 33 14.43 -15.52 31.12
C SER A 33 15.11 -14.68 30.04
N ALA A 34 14.46 -14.51 28.89
CA ALA A 34 15.00 -13.69 27.81
C ALA A 34 15.06 -12.21 28.25
N TRP A 35 16.26 -11.72 28.58
CA TRP A 35 16.51 -10.28 28.64
C TRP A 35 16.37 -9.67 27.24
N PRO A 36 15.77 -8.47 27.10
CA PRO A 36 15.91 -7.69 25.89
C PRO A 36 17.39 -7.40 25.61
N ALA A 37 17.80 -7.41 24.35
CA ALA A 37 19.11 -6.90 23.97
C ALA A 37 19.20 -5.40 24.33
N PRO A 38 20.38 -4.90 24.77
CA PRO A 38 20.57 -3.47 25.02
C PRO A 38 20.19 -2.63 23.79
N GLN A 39 19.54 -1.50 24.02
CA GLN A 39 19.36 -0.49 22.98
C GLN A 39 20.61 0.39 22.95
N GLU A 40 21.21 0.55 21.77
CA GLU A 40 22.35 1.46 21.59
C GLU A 40 21.95 2.91 21.91
N PRO A 41 22.83 3.71 22.57
CA PRO A 41 22.54 5.11 22.87
C PRO A 41 22.21 5.91 21.60
N GLY A 42 21.04 6.55 21.58
CA GLY A 42 20.56 7.34 20.44
C GLY A 42 19.62 6.60 19.47
N MET A 43 19.28 5.32 19.72
CA MET A 43 18.24 4.61 18.96
C MET A 43 16.84 4.65 19.61
N GLU A 44 16.51 5.68 20.41
CA GLU A 44 15.16 5.82 20.97
C GLU A 44 14.13 6.33 19.95
N TYR A 45 12.84 6.19 20.28
CA TYR A 45 11.74 6.76 19.49
C TYR A 45 11.83 8.29 19.35
N GLN A 46 12.31 9.00 20.38
CA GLN A 46 12.50 10.45 20.30
C GLN A 46 13.59 10.80 19.28
N ASP A 47 14.65 10.02 19.19
CA ASP A 47 15.75 10.23 18.23
C ASP A 47 15.33 9.88 16.81
N ALA A 48 14.56 8.81 16.62
CA ALA A 48 13.93 8.50 15.34
C ALA A 48 13.04 9.66 14.84
N VAL A 49 12.23 10.26 15.72
CA VAL A 49 11.39 11.42 15.37
C VAL A 49 12.21 12.69 15.14
N ARG A 50 13.23 12.97 15.96
CA ARG A 50 14.17 14.10 15.76
C ARG A 50 14.86 14.00 14.40
N THR A 51 15.38 12.82 14.08
CA THR A 51 16.11 12.54 12.82
C THR A 51 15.18 12.58 11.62
N LEU A 52 13.98 11.99 11.71
CA LEU A 52 12.97 12.11 10.65
C LEU A 52 12.62 13.58 10.34
N ASN A 53 12.56 14.44 11.36
CA ASN A 53 12.23 15.84 11.18
C ASN A 53 13.33 16.67 10.48
N THR A 54 14.60 16.23 10.47
CA THR A 54 15.64 16.90 9.66
C THR A 54 15.43 16.69 8.15
N LEU A 55 14.64 15.68 7.76
CA LEU A 55 14.27 15.40 6.37
C LEU A 55 13.14 16.30 5.86
N GLN A 56 12.61 17.22 6.67
CA GLN A 56 11.62 18.21 6.23
C GLN A 56 12.28 19.24 5.31
N THR A 57 11.77 19.37 4.09
CA THR A 57 12.22 20.42 3.16
C THR A 57 11.72 21.78 3.63
N ASN A 58 12.65 22.66 4.02
CA ASN A 58 12.38 24.03 4.43
C ASN A 58 11.45 24.76 3.44
N ALA A 59 10.57 25.64 3.95
CA ALA A 59 9.59 26.36 3.12
C ALA A 59 10.23 27.13 1.95
N GLY A 60 11.39 27.77 2.16
CA GLY A 60 12.16 28.43 1.09
C GLY A 60 12.71 27.47 0.04
N TYR A 61 13.08 26.23 0.40
CA TYR A 61 13.48 25.21 -0.56
C TYR A 61 12.28 24.70 -1.37
N LEU A 62 11.11 24.55 -0.73
CA LEU A 62 9.85 24.27 -1.44
C LEU A 62 9.47 25.37 -2.42
N GLU A 63 9.74 26.65 -2.11
CA GLU A 63 9.62 27.73 -3.11
C GLU A 63 10.68 27.67 -4.20
N GLN A 64 11.93 27.34 -3.88
CA GLN A 64 13.00 27.22 -4.87
C GLN A 64 12.71 26.09 -5.86
N VAL A 65 12.19 24.95 -5.41
CA VAL A 65 11.74 23.83 -6.26
C VAL A 65 10.46 24.17 -7.04
N LYS A 66 9.54 25.00 -6.52
CA LYS A 66 8.42 25.53 -7.32
C LYS A 66 8.89 26.41 -8.49
N ARG A 67 9.97 27.16 -8.31
CA ARG A 67 10.57 28.03 -9.35
C ARG A 67 11.44 27.23 -10.32
N GLN A 68 12.25 26.31 -9.80
CA GLN A 68 13.04 25.35 -10.57
C GLN A 68 12.20 24.10 -10.86
N ARG A 69 11.23 24.22 -11.77
CA ARG A 69 10.39 23.11 -12.25
C ARG A 69 11.22 22.06 -13.00
N GLY A 70 11.89 21.19 -12.24
CA GLY A 70 12.44 19.93 -12.75
C GLY A 70 11.34 19.00 -13.24
N ASP A 71 11.69 18.10 -14.14
CA ASP A 71 10.75 17.14 -14.74
C ASP A 71 9.98 16.34 -13.65
N PRO A 72 8.63 16.31 -13.69
CA PRO A 72 7.83 15.51 -12.76
C PRO A 72 8.09 13.99 -12.84
N GLN A 73 8.47 13.44 -14.00
CA GLN A 73 8.76 12.01 -14.13
C GLN A 73 10.01 11.60 -13.32
N THR A 74 11.04 12.44 -13.34
CA THR A 74 12.27 12.32 -12.53
C THR A 74 11.96 12.19 -11.02
N GLN A 75 10.83 12.72 -10.53
CA GLN A 75 10.41 12.50 -9.14
C GLN A 75 9.98 11.06 -8.84
N LEU A 76 9.34 10.38 -9.79
CA LEU A 76 8.99 8.97 -9.69
C LEU A 76 10.22 8.08 -9.83
N GLU A 77 11.12 8.38 -10.77
CA GLU A 77 12.37 7.62 -10.94
C GLU A 77 13.28 7.74 -9.70
N ALA A 78 13.39 8.94 -9.10
CA ALA A 78 14.05 9.11 -7.81
C ALA A 78 13.38 8.27 -6.70
N MET A 79 12.04 8.17 -6.68
CA MET A 79 11.33 7.33 -5.70
C MET A 79 11.59 5.83 -5.90
N LYS A 80 11.64 5.34 -7.14
CA LYS A 80 12.06 3.95 -7.44
C LYS A 80 13.49 3.69 -7.00
N LEU A 81 14.41 4.64 -7.24
CA LEU A 81 15.80 4.55 -6.79
C LEU A 81 15.92 4.49 -5.26
N TYR A 82 15.11 5.26 -4.52
CA TYR A 82 15.08 5.15 -3.06
C TYR A 82 14.53 3.80 -2.57
N LEU A 83 13.55 3.22 -3.26
CA LEU A 83 13.04 1.88 -2.96
C LEU A 83 14.13 0.81 -3.20
N ALA A 84 14.80 0.86 -4.35
CA ALA A 84 15.92 -0.03 -4.67
C ALA A 84 17.04 0.06 -3.62
N ARG A 85 17.43 1.29 -3.23
CA ARG A 85 18.41 1.55 -2.16
C ARG A 85 17.96 1.02 -0.79
N SER A 86 16.66 1.12 -0.47
CA SER A 86 16.13 0.55 0.78
C SER A 86 16.08 -0.99 0.80
N GLY A 87 16.39 -1.64 -0.33
CA GLY A 87 16.45 -3.09 -0.46
C GLY A 87 15.13 -3.75 -0.88
N LEU A 88 14.23 -2.99 -1.52
CA LEU A 88 13.00 -3.49 -2.15
C LEU A 88 12.99 -3.14 -3.64
N GLN A 89 12.39 -3.98 -4.47
CA GLN A 89 12.08 -3.64 -5.85
C GLN A 89 10.64 -3.14 -5.97
N VAL A 90 10.30 -2.51 -7.10
CA VAL A 90 8.91 -2.05 -7.35
C VAL A 90 7.96 -3.26 -7.45
N GLU A 91 8.49 -4.38 -7.93
CA GLU A 91 7.92 -5.72 -7.94
C GLU A 91 7.47 -6.22 -6.57
N ASP A 92 8.18 -5.88 -5.49
CA ASP A 92 7.80 -6.32 -4.14
C ASP A 92 6.49 -5.67 -3.68
N LEU A 93 6.17 -4.48 -4.19
CA LEU A 93 4.91 -3.80 -3.88
C LEU A 93 3.70 -4.49 -4.52
N ASP A 94 3.89 -5.28 -5.59
CA ASP A 94 2.82 -6.10 -6.19
C ASP A 94 2.37 -7.25 -5.25
N GLN A 95 3.13 -7.56 -4.19
CA GLN A 95 2.73 -8.54 -3.15
C GLN A 95 1.67 -7.99 -2.19
N LEU A 96 1.46 -6.67 -2.16
CA LEU A 96 0.44 -6.01 -1.34
C LEU A 96 -0.83 -5.78 -2.16
N ASN A 97 -1.98 -6.22 -1.66
CA ASN A 97 -3.26 -5.74 -2.18
C ASN A 97 -3.42 -4.27 -1.79
N ILE A 98 -3.17 -3.33 -2.71
CA ILE A 98 -3.22 -1.89 -2.40
C ILE A 98 -4.50 -1.23 -2.93
N ILE A 99 -5.26 -0.55 -2.06
CA ILE A 99 -6.28 0.40 -2.47
C ILE A 99 -5.65 1.79 -2.46
N HIS A 100 -5.56 2.43 -3.62
CA HIS A 100 -4.85 3.71 -3.81
C HIS A 100 -5.86 4.85 -3.99
N VAL A 101 -5.80 5.88 -3.14
CA VAL A 101 -6.86 6.90 -3.04
C VAL A 101 -6.30 8.32 -3.14
N THR A 102 -6.88 9.12 -4.04
CA THR A 102 -6.63 10.56 -4.15
C THR A 102 -7.95 11.36 -4.13
N GLY A 103 -7.84 12.67 -4.34
CA GLY A 103 -8.93 13.65 -4.34
C GLY A 103 -8.45 14.99 -3.79
N THR A 104 -9.31 16.01 -3.75
CA THR A 104 -9.02 17.30 -3.11
C THR A 104 -9.56 17.32 -1.68
N LYS A 105 -10.82 16.90 -1.47
CA LYS A 105 -11.42 16.74 -0.12
C LYS A 105 -11.92 15.31 0.09
N GLY A 106 -11.82 14.83 1.33
CA GLY A 106 -12.34 13.52 1.74
C GLY A 106 -11.40 12.32 1.53
N LYS A 107 -10.18 12.51 0.99
CA LYS A 107 -9.18 11.44 0.74
C LYS A 107 -8.91 10.58 1.98
N GLY A 108 -8.31 11.13 3.04
CA GLY A 108 -8.05 10.41 4.29
C GLY A 108 -9.31 9.87 5.01
N SER A 109 -10.46 10.55 4.89
CA SER A 109 -11.73 10.04 5.42
C SER A 109 -12.18 8.77 4.68
N THR A 110 -12.10 8.79 3.35
CA THR A 110 -12.39 7.62 2.49
C THR A 110 -11.45 6.47 2.86
N CYS A 111 -10.15 6.73 2.96
CA CYS A 111 -9.18 5.73 3.40
C CYS A 111 -9.54 5.13 4.77
N ALA A 112 -9.94 5.95 5.74
CA ALA A 112 -10.24 5.50 7.10
C ALA A 112 -11.53 4.68 7.19
N PHE A 113 -12.57 5.03 6.42
CA PHE A 113 -13.78 4.21 6.33
C PHE A 113 -13.51 2.89 5.61
N THR A 114 -12.76 2.92 4.50
CA THR A 114 -12.36 1.71 3.77
C THR A 114 -11.53 0.77 4.65
N GLU A 115 -10.51 1.27 5.36
CA GLU A 115 -9.73 0.50 6.35
C GLU A 115 -10.66 -0.17 7.38
N ARG A 116 -11.53 0.62 8.01
CA ARG A 116 -12.40 0.15 9.09
C ARG A 116 -13.36 -0.95 8.62
N ILE A 117 -13.86 -0.85 7.40
CA ILE A 117 -14.76 -1.83 6.78
C ILE A 117 -14.00 -3.10 6.43
N LEU A 118 -12.86 -3.02 5.75
CA LEU A 118 -12.08 -4.18 5.33
C LEU A 118 -11.56 -4.98 6.54
N ARG A 119 -11.13 -4.30 7.60
CA ARG A 119 -10.81 -4.93 8.90
C ARG A 119 -12.02 -5.58 9.58
N SER A 120 -13.24 -5.10 9.35
CA SER A 120 -14.44 -5.76 9.92
C SER A 120 -14.76 -7.10 9.26
N TYR A 121 -14.17 -7.40 8.10
CA TYR A 121 -14.15 -8.74 7.47
C TYR A 121 -12.96 -9.62 7.96
N GLY A 122 -12.18 -9.17 8.95
CA GLY A 122 -11.11 -9.95 9.57
C GLY A 122 -9.71 -9.81 8.97
N LEU A 123 -9.54 -9.01 7.91
CA LEU A 123 -8.23 -8.76 7.29
C LEU A 123 -7.26 -8.01 8.22
N LYS A 124 -5.98 -8.37 8.22
CA LYS A 124 -4.88 -7.56 8.77
C LYS A 124 -4.65 -6.36 7.85
N THR A 125 -5.16 -5.20 8.22
CA THR A 125 -5.13 -3.98 7.41
C THR A 125 -3.89 -3.13 7.67
N GLY A 126 -3.21 -2.71 6.60
CA GLY A 126 -2.31 -1.55 6.59
C GLY A 126 -3.05 -0.28 6.18
N PHE A 127 -2.65 0.87 6.70
CA PHE A 127 -3.21 2.17 6.32
C PHE A 127 -2.13 3.26 6.35
N PHE A 128 -2.03 4.02 5.25
CA PHE A 128 -1.12 5.15 5.09
C PHE A 128 -1.88 6.45 4.82
N SER A 129 -1.61 7.51 5.57
CA SER A 129 -2.32 8.79 5.47
C SER A 129 -1.44 10.04 5.65
N SER A 130 -1.90 11.19 5.16
CA SER A 130 -1.24 12.47 5.43
C SER A 130 -2.20 13.68 5.43
N PRO A 131 -2.01 14.66 6.35
CA PRO A 131 -0.98 14.73 7.41
C PRO A 131 -1.29 13.83 8.64
N HIS A 132 -0.56 14.05 9.73
CA HIS A 132 -0.94 13.60 11.09
C HIS A 132 -1.54 14.78 11.85
N LEU A 133 -2.26 14.52 12.95
CA LEU A 133 -2.80 15.56 13.82
C LEU A 133 -1.94 15.80 15.07
N VAL A 134 -1.48 14.75 15.75
CA VAL A 134 -0.72 14.85 17.02
C VAL A 134 0.62 14.10 16.96
N GLN A 135 0.65 12.90 16.36
CA GLN A 135 1.85 12.04 16.33
C GLN A 135 2.12 11.46 14.93
N VAL A 136 3.40 11.42 14.53
CA VAL A 136 3.79 10.90 13.21
C VAL A 136 3.36 9.46 12.95
N ARG A 137 3.28 8.64 14.00
CA ARG A 137 2.78 7.25 13.95
C ARG A 137 1.33 7.15 13.46
N GLU A 138 0.52 8.20 13.56
CA GLU A 138 -0.85 8.21 13.00
C GLU A 138 -0.89 8.00 11.48
N ARG A 139 0.22 8.30 10.77
CA ARG A 139 0.32 8.15 9.32
C ARG A 139 0.54 6.71 8.86
N ILE A 140 0.94 5.81 9.75
CA ILE A 140 1.17 4.39 9.44
C ILE A 140 0.44 3.57 10.50
N ARG A 141 -0.67 2.93 10.10
CA ARG A 141 -1.50 2.14 11.01
C ARG A 141 -1.52 0.68 10.58
N ILE A 142 -1.62 -0.20 11.57
CA ILE A 142 -1.91 -1.62 11.40
C ILE A 142 -3.16 -1.93 12.22
N ASN A 143 -4.12 -2.63 11.63
CA ASN A 143 -5.41 -2.96 12.24
C ASN A 143 -6.15 -1.74 12.83
N GLY A 144 -6.01 -0.58 12.17
CA GLY A 144 -6.56 0.71 12.57
C GLY A 144 -5.82 1.43 13.70
N GLN A 145 -4.81 0.83 14.31
CA GLN A 145 -3.99 1.43 15.36
C GLN A 145 -2.69 2.01 14.79
N PRO A 146 -2.23 3.20 15.21
CA PRO A 146 -0.86 3.67 14.94
C PRO A 146 0.18 2.61 15.30
N VAL A 147 1.19 2.41 14.45
CA VAL A 147 2.32 1.51 14.77
C VAL A 147 2.94 1.88 16.12
N SER A 148 3.40 0.90 16.90
CA SER A 148 3.95 1.17 18.23
C SER A 148 5.25 2.00 18.15
N PRO A 149 5.67 2.69 19.22
CA PRO A 149 6.94 3.43 19.24
C PRO A 149 8.12 2.52 18.88
N GLU A 150 8.13 1.29 19.37
CA GLU A 150 9.21 0.31 19.17
C GLU A 150 9.23 -0.16 17.70
N LEU A 151 8.08 -0.48 17.12
CA LEU A 151 7.96 -0.89 15.72
C LEU A 151 8.33 0.27 14.77
N PHE A 152 7.88 1.49 15.07
CA PHE A 152 8.26 2.69 14.32
C PHE A 152 9.78 2.89 14.35
N THR A 153 10.39 2.82 15.53
CA THR A 153 11.83 3.05 15.75
C THR A 153 12.69 2.00 15.06
N LYS A 154 12.34 0.72 15.20
CA LYS A 154 12.97 -0.41 14.51
C LYS A 154 12.97 -0.24 13.00
N HIS A 155 11.83 0.14 12.41
CA HIS A 155 11.71 0.29 10.96
C HIS A 155 12.32 1.60 10.46
N PHE A 156 12.28 2.68 11.26
CA PHE A 156 12.95 3.94 10.97
C PHE A 156 14.46 3.75 10.85
N TRP A 157 15.13 3.24 11.90
CA TRP A 157 16.59 3.10 11.89
C TRP A 157 17.06 2.08 10.84
N ARG A 158 16.35 0.95 10.68
CA ARG A 158 16.64 -0.02 9.62
C ARG A 158 16.60 0.61 8.22
N LEU A 159 15.61 1.47 7.93
CA LEU A 159 15.51 2.17 6.66
C LEU A 159 16.55 3.28 6.52
N TYR A 160 16.78 4.07 7.58
CA TYR A 160 17.70 5.20 7.59
C TYR A 160 19.15 4.76 7.37
N HIS A 161 19.63 3.78 8.16
CA HIS A 161 20.97 3.23 7.98
C HIS A 161 21.13 2.60 6.60
N ARG A 162 20.12 1.84 6.12
CA ARG A 162 20.19 1.22 4.79
C ARG A 162 20.28 2.23 3.65
N LEU A 163 19.61 3.37 3.76
CA LEU A 163 19.69 4.45 2.76
C LEU A 163 21.04 5.19 2.82
N GLU A 164 21.65 5.33 4.00
CA GLU A 164 22.97 5.95 4.15
C GLU A 164 24.12 5.00 3.77
N GLU A 165 24.01 3.69 4.04
CA GLU A 165 24.90 2.62 3.53
C GLU A 165 24.96 2.59 2.00
N THR A 166 23.80 2.71 1.35
CA THR A 166 23.64 2.62 -0.12
C THR A 166 23.77 3.97 -0.82
N LYS A 167 24.42 4.93 -0.17
CA LYS A 167 24.69 6.28 -0.67
C LYS A 167 25.94 6.27 -1.55
N ASP A 168 25.74 5.86 -2.80
CA ASP A 168 26.78 5.91 -3.82
C ASP A 168 27.30 7.35 -3.99
N SER A 169 28.59 7.56 -3.74
CA SER A 169 29.30 8.85 -3.84
C SER A 169 29.23 9.49 -5.23
N SER A 170 28.97 8.72 -6.29
CA SER A 170 28.75 9.22 -7.65
C SER A 170 27.30 9.68 -7.88
N SER A 171 26.35 9.21 -7.07
CA SER A 171 24.95 9.60 -7.14
C SER A 171 24.69 10.87 -6.33
N CYS A 172 24.19 11.93 -6.98
CA CYS A 172 23.85 13.19 -6.30
C CYS A 172 22.53 13.10 -5.49
N VAL A 173 22.21 11.91 -4.97
CA VAL A 173 20.90 11.54 -4.41
C VAL A 173 21.01 11.43 -2.89
N SER A 174 20.77 12.55 -2.23
CA SER A 174 20.71 12.68 -0.76
C SER A 174 19.58 11.87 -0.12
N MET A 175 19.47 11.87 1.22
CA MET A 175 18.40 11.17 1.94
C MET A 175 17.00 11.66 1.48
N PRO A 176 16.02 10.77 1.23
CA PRO A 176 14.71 11.16 0.72
C PRO A 176 13.97 12.10 1.68
N ALA A 177 13.41 13.17 1.13
CA ALA A 177 12.60 14.13 1.87
C ALA A 177 11.43 13.46 2.62
N TYR A 178 11.05 14.04 3.76
CA TYR A 178 10.11 13.55 4.79
C TYR A 178 8.98 12.64 4.29
N PHE A 179 8.19 13.08 3.31
CA PHE A 179 7.06 12.30 2.81
C PHE A 179 7.47 11.08 1.97
N ARG A 180 8.55 11.16 1.20
CA ARG A 180 9.14 10.02 0.47
C ARG A 180 9.70 9.00 1.46
N PHE A 181 10.44 9.43 2.49
CA PHE A 181 10.93 8.55 3.56
C PHE A 181 9.77 7.81 4.26
N LEU A 182 8.73 8.53 4.68
CA LEU A 182 7.56 7.91 5.32
C LEU A 182 6.81 6.92 4.41
N THR A 183 6.72 7.20 3.12
CA THR A 183 6.10 6.30 2.14
C THR A 183 6.89 4.99 2.00
N LEU A 184 8.22 5.07 1.90
CA LEU A 184 9.10 3.89 1.92
C LEU A 184 8.95 3.09 3.22
N MET A 185 8.93 3.78 4.36
CA MET A 185 8.78 3.15 5.67
C MET A 185 7.44 2.44 5.82
N ALA A 186 6.35 3.01 5.27
CA ALA A 186 5.03 2.39 5.24
C ALA A 186 5.05 1.07 4.44
N PHE A 187 5.61 1.06 3.22
CA PHE A 187 5.74 -0.16 2.43
C PHE A 187 6.63 -1.22 3.11
N HIS A 188 7.77 -0.82 3.70
CA HIS A 188 8.62 -1.72 4.48
C HIS A 188 7.90 -2.34 5.69
N ILE A 189 7.08 -1.56 6.38
CA ILE A 189 6.25 -2.03 7.50
C ILE A 189 5.20 -3.01 6.98
N PHE A 190 4.40 -2.63 5.97
CA PHE A 190 3.31 -3.45 5.45
C PHE A 190 3.77 -4.82 4.91
N LEU A 191 4.92 -4.87 4.20
CA LEU A 191 5.51 -6.12 3.72
C LEU A 191 6.04 -7.00 4.86
N GLN A 192 6.84 -6.43 5.78
CA GLN A 192 7.46 -7.20 6.87
C GLN A 192 6.42 -7.69 7.90
N GLU A 193 5.38 -6.89 8.14
CA GLU A 193 4.24 -7.26 8.98
C GLU A 193 3.21 -8.14 8.27
N LYS A 194 3.35 -8.36 6.96
CA LYS A 194 2.44 -9.19 6.15
C LYS A 194 0.97 -8.78 6.33
N VAL A 195 0.65 -7.53 6.01
CA VAL A 195 -0.75 -7.08 5.94
C VAL A 195 -1.42 -7.69 4.72
N ASP A 196 -2.67 -8.15 4.85
CA ASP A 196 -3.43 -8.75 3.75
C ASP A 196 -3.78 -7.71 2.68
N LEU A 197 -3.97 -6.45 3.11
CA LEU A 197 -4.35 -5.31 2.28
C LEU A 197 -3.85 -4.00 2.90
N ALA A 198 -3.39 -3.07 2.07
CA ALA A 198 -3.00 -1.73 2.48
C ALA A 198 -3.86 -0.64 1.80
N VAL A 199 -4.39 0.30 2.58
CA VAL A 199 -5.09 1.49 2.06
C VAL A 199 -4.13 2.67 2.05
N VAL A 200 -3.82 3.21 0.86
CA VAL A 200 -2.77 4.22 0.66
C VAL A 200 -3.38 5.53 0.17
N GLU A 201 -3.29 6.57 1.01
CA GLU A 201 -3.62 7.94 0.63
C GLU A 201 -2.48 8.61 -0.15
N VAL A 202 -2.80 9.18 -1.31
CA VAL A 202 -1.90 10.07 -2.07
C VAL A 202 -1.59 11.33 -1.28
N GLY A 203 -0.35 11.83 -1.37
CA GLY A 203 0.05 13.11 -0.79
C GLY A 203 -0.58 14.29 -1.54
N ILE A 204 -0.03 14.61 -2.71
CA ILE A 204 -0.43 15.76 -3.54
C ILE A 204 -0.55 15.33 -5.01
N GLY A 205 -1.61 15.75 -5.70
CA GLY A 205 -1.85 15.38 -7.10
C GLY A 205 -2.26 13.91 -7.25
N GLY A 206 -1.44 13.14 -7.95
CA GLY A 206 -1.64 11.70 -8.23
C GLY A 206 -0.59 11.16 -9.18
N ALA A 207 -0.57 11.63 -10.43
CA ALA A 207 0.31 11.19 -11.50
C ALA A 207 1.80 11.11 -11.08
N TYR A 208 2.30 12.15 -10.41
CA TYR A 208 3.71 12.27 -10.00
C TYR A 208 3.91 12.23 -8.46
N ASP A 209 2.89 11.79 -7.71
CA ASP A 209 3.03 11.59 -6.26
C ASP A 209 3.95 10.39 -5.98
N CYS A 210 4.73 10.43 -4.90
CA CYS A 210 5.67 9.35 -4.60
C CYS A 210 4.99 8.01 -4.22
N THR A 211 3.71 8.00 -3.88
CA THR A 211 2.94 6.77 -3.76
C THR A 211 2.66 6.12 -5.12
N ASN A 212 2.68 6.86 -6.23
CA ASN A 212 2.30 6.35 -7.56
C ASN A 212 3.32 5.40 -8.22
N ILE A 213 4.40 5.04 -7.51
CA ILE A 213 5.24 3.89 -7.84
C ILE A 213 4.48 2.55 -7.77
N ILE A 214 3.35 2.50 -7.06
CA ILE A 214 2.44 1.35 -7.03
C ILE A 214 1.97 1.04 -8.47
N ARG A 215 2.17 -0.20 -8.92
CA ARG A 215 1.87 -0.61 -10.31
C ARG A 215 0.54 -1.34 -10.44
N LYS A 216 0.27 -2.25 -9.50
CA LYS A 216 -0.92 -3.11 -9.44
C LYS A 216 -1.72 -2.88 -8.14
N PRO A 217 -2.30 -1.69 -7.92
CA PRO A 217 -3.32 -1.55 -6.90
C PRO A 217 -4.52 -2.44 -7.27
N VAL A 218 -5.27 -2.93 -6.29
CA VAL A 218 -6.50 -3.71 -6.54
C VAL A 218 -7.68 -2.81 -6.90
N VAL A 219 -7.67 -1.55 -6.45
CA VAL A 219 -8.68 -0.52 -6.71
C VAL A 219 -8.03 0.86 -6.68
N CYS A 220 -8.39 1.74 -7.62
CA CYS A 220 -8.05 3.17 -7.57
C CYS A 220 -9.30 4.02 -7.23
N GLY A 221 -9.16 5.00 -6.34
CA GLY A 221 -10.28 5.84 -5.86
C GLY A 221 -10.00 7.35 -5.97
N VAL A 222 -10.96 8.12 -6.47
CA VAL A 222 -10.92 9.58 -6.54
C VAL A 222 -12.08 10.18 -5.73
N SER A 223 -11.75 10.80 -4.60
CA SER A 223 -12.72 11.56 -3.79
C SER A 223 -12.97 12.96 -4.39
N SER A 224 -13.74 13.81 -3.71
CA SER A 224 -14.21 15.10 -4.24
C SER A 224 -13.06 15.95 -4.80
N LEU A 225 -13.17 16.36 -6.06
CA LEU A 225 -12.27 17.30 -6.72
C LEU A 225 -12.62 18.75 -6.36
N GLY A 226 -11.73 19.67 -6.75
CA GLY A 226 -11.83 21.10 -6.50
C GLY A 226 -10.45 21.77 -6.53
N ILE A 227 -10.42 23.10 -6.65
CA ILE A 227 -9.21 23.92 -6.66
C ILE A 227 -8.39 23.71 -5.37
N ASP A 228 -7.14 23.26 -5.53
CA ASP A 228 -6.17 23.04 -4.45
C ASP A 228 -4.76 22.91 -5.03
N HIS A 229 -3.74 23.32 -4.28
CA HIS A 229 -2.32 23.26 -4.66
C HIS A 229 -1.96 23.76 -6.08
N THR A 230 -2.65 24.77 -6.63
CA THR A 230 -2.62 25.09 -8.08
C THR A 230 -1.22 25.25 -8.67
N SER A 231 -0.31 25.93 -7.95
CA SER A 231 1.12 26.08 -8.30
C SER A 231 1.86 24.78 -8.67
N LEU A 232 1.35 23.62 -8.24
CA LEU A 232 1.85 22.27 -8.53
C LEU A 232 0.94 21.45 -9.45
N LEU A 233 -0.37 21.72 -9.49
CA LEU A 233 -1.37 20.85 -10.11
C LEU A 233 -2.10 21.44 -11.34
N GLY A 234 -1.89 22.73 -11.64
CA GLY A 234 -2.67 23.49 -12.62
C GLY A 234 -3.66 24.43 -11.94
N ASP A 235 -4.08 25.47 -12.65
CA ASP A 235 -4.96 26.52 -12.12
C ASP A 235 -6.45 26.22 -12.35
N THR A 236 -6.77 25.17 -13.11
CA THR A 236 -8.13 24.66 -13.36
C THR A 236 -8.46 23.39 -12.56
N VAL A 237 -9.76 23.07 -12.39
CA VAL A 237 -10.17 21.81 -11.74
C VAL A 237 -9.90 20.61 -12.67
N GLU A 238 -9.87 20.86 -13.97
CA GLU A 238 -9.61 19.94 -15.07
C GLU A 238 -8.15 19.46 -15.07
N GLU A 239 -7.16 20.35 -14.91
CA GLU A 239 -5.76 19.96 -14.72
C GLU A 239 -5.56 19.18 -13.41
N ILE A 240 -6.24 19.60 -12.34
CA ILE A 240 -6.25 18.90 -11.05
C ILE A 240 -6.88 17.50 -11.18
N ALA A 241 -7.93 17.36 -12.00
CA ALA A 241 -8.56 16.09 -12.34
C ALA A 241 -7.61 15.20 -13.16
N TRP A 242 -6.90 15.78 -14.14
CA TRP A 242 -5.88 15.07 -14.92
C TRP A 242 -4.77 14.53 -14.02
N GLN A 243 -4.23 15.37 -13.13
CA GLN A 243 -3.22 14.97 -12.14
C GLN A 243 -3.72 13.86 -11.23
N LYS A 244 -4.98 13.91 -10.80
CA LYS A 244 -5.57 12.91 -9.88
C LYS A 244 -5.93 11.60 -10.58
N GLY A 245 -6.43 11.63 -11.81
CA GLY A 245 -6.65 10.45 -12.65
C GLY A 245 -5.37 9.71 -13.02
N GLY A 246 -4.20 10.33 -12.88
CA GLY A 246 -2.90 9.69 -13.09
C GLY A 246 -2.53 8.56 -12.11
N ILE A 247 -3.38 8.23 -11.13
CA ILE A 247 -3.24 7.00 -10.32
C ILE A 247 -3.90 5.78 -10.96
N PHE A 248 -4.73 5.93 -12.00
CA PHE A 248 -5.37 4.80 -12.66
C PHE A 248 -4.32 3.91 -13.37
N LYS A 249 -4.57 2.60 -13.42
CA LYS A 249 -3.64 1.58 -13.98
C LYS A 249 -4.42 0.61 -14.87
N CYS A 250 -3.86 0.23 -16.01
CA CYS A 250 -4.51 -0.68 -16.96
C CYS A 250 -4.98 -1.97 -16.26
N GLY A 251 -6.24 -2.37 -16.51
CA GLY A 251 -6.87 -3.55 -15.89
C GLY A 251 -7.31 -3.39 -14.44
N VAL A 252 -7.06 -2.25 -13.78
CA VAL A 252 -7.50 -1.98 -12.39
C VAL A 252 -8.80 -1.16 -12.38
N PRO A 253 -9.84 -1.56 -11.64
CA PRO A 253 -11.08 -0.79 -11.57
C PRO A 253 -10.87 0.56 -10.87
N ALA A 254 -11.40 1.62 -11.49
CA ALA A 254 -11.36 2.98 -10.96
C ALA A 254 -12.75 3.41 -10.45
N PHE A 255 -12.78 4.12 -9.33
CA PHE A 255 -14.02 4.66 -8.76
C PHE A 255 -13.88 6.15 -8.49
N THR A 256 -14.94 6.92 -8.78
CA THR A 256 -15.04 8.34 -8.45
C THR A 256 -16.34 8.65 -7.73
N VAL A 257 -16.37 9.77 -7.04
CA VAL A 257 -17.58 10.32 -6.41
C VAL A 257 -18.37 11.13 -7.45
N LEU A 258 -19.51 11.73 -7.08
CA LEU A 258 -20.14 12.73 -7.95
C LEU A 258 -19.18 13.94 -8.10
N GLN A 259 -18.75 14.21 -9.33
CA GLN A 259 -17.90 15.35 -9.70
C GLN A 259 -18.69 16.29 -10.65
N PRO A 260 -18.26 17.54 -10.85
CA PRO A 260 -18.78 18.38 -11.93
C PRO A 260 -18.38 17.81 -13.31
N ASP A 261 -19.10 18.19 -14.38
CA ASP A 261 -19.00 17.53 -15.69
C ASP A 261 -17.62 17.65 -16.34
N GLY A 262 -16.97 18.82 -16.30
CA GLY A 262 -15.62 19.02 -16.83
C GLY A 262 -14.56 18.11 -16.18
N PRO A 263 -14.40 18.15 -14.84
CA PRO A 263 -13.51 17.25 -14.12
C PRO A 263 -13.89 15.78 -14.26
N LEU A 264 -15.18 15.44 -14.41
CA LEU A 264 -15.62 14.08 -14.68
C LEU A 264 -15.19 13.60 -16.07
N ALA A 265 -15.37 14.43 -17.10
CA ALA A 265 -14.94 14.13 -18.47
C ALA A 265 -13.43 13.88 -18.55
N VAL A 266 -12.62 14.66 -17.82
CA VAL A 266 -11.16 14.42 -17.73
C VAL A 266 -10.84 13.08 -17.05
N LEU A 267 -11.55 12.70 -15.99
CA LEU A 267 -11.35 11.37 -15.38
C LEU A 267 -11.78 10.23 -16.32
N GLN A 268 -12.87 10.42 -17.08
CA GLN A 268 -13.36 9.44 -18.05
C GLN A 268 -12.38 9.29 -19.22
N ASP A 269 -11.87 10.39 -19.77
CA ASP A 269 -10.82 10.42 -20.79
C ASP A 269 -9.56 9.66 -20.32
N ARG A 270 -9.03 10.00 -19.13
CA ARG A 270 -7.86 9.31 -18.57
C ARG A 270 -8.09 7.81 -18.35
N ALA A 271 -9.32 7.39 -18.04
CA ALA A 271 -9.67 5.98 -17.88
C ALA A 271 -9.79 5.25 -19.24
N GLN A 272 -10.42 5.88 -20.25
CA GLN A 272 -10.51 5.37 -21.62
C GLN A 272 -9.12 5.21 -22.26
N HIS A 273 -8.24 6.21 -22.08
CA HIS A 273 -6.86 6.20 -22.58
C HIS A 273 -5.99 5.03 -22.07
N ILE A 274 -6.40 4.34 -21.01
CA ILE A 274 -5.72 3.16 -20.47
C ILE A 274 -6.62 1.91 -20.37
N SER A 275 -7.77 1.92 -21.06
CA SER A 275 -8.75 0.82 -21.08
C SER A 275 -9.25 0.39 -19.70
N VAL A 276 -9.62 1.36 -18.86
CA VAL A 276 -10.16 1.16 -17.51
C VAL A 276 -11.62 1.60 -17.42
N SER A 277 -12.45 0.82 -16.72
CA SER A 277 -13.80 1.23 -16.35
C SER A 277 -13.76 2.17 -15.14
N LEU A 278 -14.43 3.32 -15.26
CA LEU A 278 -14.60 4.30 -14.19
C LEU A 278 -16.04 4.25 -13.66
N GLU A 279 -16.22 3.74 -12.44
CA GLU A 279 -17.53 3.67 -11.79
C GLU A 279 -17.82 4.89 -10.89
N GLY A 280 -19.05 5.40 -10.97
CA GLY A 280 -19.47 6.63 -10.30
C GLY A 280 -19.21 7.89 -11.15
N GLY A 281 -19.71 9.03 -10.67
CA GLY A 281 -19.66 10.30 -11.41
C GLY A 281 -21.03 10.79 -11.87
N SER A 282 -21.76 9.98 -12.65
CA SER A 282 -23.10 10.34 -13.12
C SER A 282 -24.15 10.25 -12.01
N GLY A 283 -25.14 11.14 -12.01
CA GLY A 283 -26.23 11.18 -11.01
C GLY A 283 -27.17 9.96 -10.98
N HIS A 284 -26.99 9.00 -11.87
CA HIS A 284 -27.78 7.78 -11.97
C HIS A 284 -27.18 6.63 -11.14
N LEU A 285 -27.14 6.80 -9.81
CA LEU A 285 -27.09 5.64 -8.92
C LEU A 285 -28.40 4.87 -9.09
N ALA A 286 -28.37 3.79 -9.88
CA ALA A 286 -29.52 2.91 -10.07
C ALA A 286 -30.10 2.51 -8.70
N PRO A 287 -31.41 2.71 -8.45
CA PRO A 287 -32.02 2.31 -7.19
C PRO A 287 -31.80 0.82 -6.91
N LEU A 288 -31.56 0.47 -5.64
CA LEU A 288 -31.38 -0.92 -5.20
C LEU A 288 -32.71 -1.70 -5.20
N GLN A 289 -33.31 -1.88 -6.38
CA GLN A 289 -34.40 -2.82 -6.60
C GLN A 289 -33.84 -4.24 -6.51
N GLY A 290 -34.01 -4.90 -5.37
CA GLY A 290 -33.45 -6.23 -5.17
C GLY A 290 -33.36 -6.79 -3.75
N PHE A 291 -34.02 -6.19 -2.75
CA PHE A 291 -34.21 -6.85 -1.45
C PHE A 291 -35.70 -6.98 -1.12
N GLY A 292 -36.28 -8.08 -1.58
CA GLY A 292 -37.63 -8.51 -1.19
C GLY A 292 -37.69 -8.83 0.30
N THR A 293 -38.74 -8.37 0.97
CA THR A 293 -38.92 -8.52 2.41
C THR A 293 -39.47 -9.90 2.79
N ARG A 294 -38.66 -10.73 3.49
CA ARG A 294 -39.13 -11.74 4.45
C ARG A 294 -38.02 -12.30 5.34
N SER A 295 -38.36 -12.54 6.61
CA SER A 295 -37.72 -13.43 7.60
C SER A 295 -36.18 -13.53 7.62
N GLY A 296 -35.47 -13.02 8.63
CA GLY A 296 -35.95 -12.25 9.79
C GLY A 296 -34.81 -11.88 10.75
N TRP A 297 -34.88 -10.68 11.33
CA TRP A 297 -33.90 -10.20 12.32
C TRP A 297 -34.47 -10.29 13.73
N ALA A 298 -33.88 -11.12 14.59
CA ALA A 298 -34.23 -11.25 16.00
C ALA A 298 -32.98 -11.08 16.89
N GLY A 299 -32.51 -9.84 17.04
CA GLY A 299 -31.24 -9.51 17.69
C GLY A 299 -31.18 -8.07 18.24
N ARG A 300 -32.03 -7.78 19.23
CA ARG A 300 -32.02 -6.53 20.03
C ARG A 300 -30.61 -6.34 20.66
N ARG A 301 -30.04 -5.13 20.83
CA ARG A 301 -30.59 -3.76 20.98
C ARG A 301 -29.50 -2.72 20.63
N CYS A 302 -29.86 -1.50 20.24
CA CYS A 302 -28.92 -0.35 20.22
C CYS A 302 -29.68 0.97 20.47
N CYS A 303 -29.38 1.66 21.59
CA CYS A 303 -30.04 2.90 22.01
C CYS A 303 -29.13 3.77 22.91
N SER A 304 -28.61 4.88 22.40
CA SER A 304 -28.43 6.15 23.14
C SER A 304 -27.98 7.29 22.20
N ALA A 305 -28.38 8.53 22.50
CA ALA A 305 -28.03 9.76 21.75
C ALA A 305 -26.78 10.45 22.38
N GLY A 306 -26.20 11.53 21.84
CA GLY A 306 -26.51 12.41 20.69
C GLY A 306 -25.25 13.24 20.36
N PRO A 307 -25.30 14.56 20.11
CA PRO A 307 -26.43 15.45 19.82
C PRO A 307 -26.27 16.18 18.45
N SER A 308 -27.09 17.21 18.19
CA SER A 308 -27.04 18.12 17.03
C SER A 308 -27.32 19.57 17.51
N PRO A 309 -27.06 20.65 16.72
CA PRO A 309 -26.68 20.68 15.31
C PRO A 309 -25.39 21.45 14.95
N GLY A 310 -24.80 21.06 13.82
CA GLY A 310 -23.81 21.85 13.07
C GLY A 310 -23.65 21.22 11.69
N THR A 311 -24.13 21.89 10.63
CA THR A 311 -24.43 21.28 9.32
C THR A 311 -23.22 21.06 8.41
N TRP A 312 -22.15 20.51 8.97
CA TRP A 312 -21.21 19.69 8.19
C TRP A 312 -21.93 18.42 7.77
N THR A 313 -22.65 18.47 6.65
CA THR A 313 -23.18 17.25 6.01
C THR A 313 -22.01 16.44 5.49
N VAL A 314 -21.52 15.52 6.33
CA VAL A 314 -20.48 14.56 5.96
C VAL A 314 -21.08 13.59 4.93
N ARG A 315 -21.12 14.05 3.68
CA ARG A 315 -21.43 13.23 2.50
C ARG A 315 -20.25 12.30 2.22
N THR A 316 -19.98 11.37 3.15
CA THR A 316 -19.17 10.18 2.87
C THR A 316 -19.87 9.42 1.75
N PRO A 317 -19.30 9.34 0.54
CA PRO A 317 -20.03 8.79 -0.58
C PRO A 317 -20.20 7.28 -0.39
N ALA A 318 -21.46 6.82 -0.37
CA ALA A 318 -21.77 5.40 -0.29
C ALA A 318 -21.11 4.60 -1.42
N SER A 319 -20.78 5.25 -2.55
CA SER A 319 -20.01 4.66 -3.66
C SER A 319 -18.64 4.12 -3.24
N SER A 320 -17.89 4.79 -2.37
CA SER A 320 -16.57 4.29 -1.91
C SER A 320 -16.69 2.99 -1.09
N VAL A 321 -17.78 2.85 -0.34
CA VAL A 321 -18.12 1.63 0.40
C VAL A 321 -18.67 0.56 -0.54
N GLN A 322 -19.59 0.93 -1.44
CA GLN A 322 -20.18 0.04 -2.43
C GLN A 322 -19.14 -0.53 -3.40
N ALA A 323 -18.09 0.22 -3.76
CA ALA A 323 -16.95 -0.28 -4.53
C ALA A 323 -16.27 -1.46 -3.83
N CYS A 324 -15.86 -1.26 -2.57
CA CYS A 324 -15.20 -2.30 -1.77
C CYS A 324 -16.12 -3.50 -1.52
N VAL A 325 -17.42 -3.27 -1.32
CA VAL A 325 -18.43 -4.33 -1.09
C VAL A 325 -18.83 -5.06 -2.38
N ARG A 326 -18.81 -4.40 -3.55
CA ARG A 326 -18.95 -5.04 -4.87
C ARG A 326 -17.79 -5.99 -5.12
N TRP A 327 -16.55 -5.49 -4.95
CA TRP A 327 -15.33 -6.29 -5.11
C TRP A 327 -15.35 -7.53 -4.21
N PHE A 328 -15.63 -7.39 -2.91
CA PHE A 328 -15.70 -8.51 -1.97
C PHE A 328 -16.77 -9.58 -2.32
N ARG A 329 -17.83 -9.19 -3.05
CA ARG A 329 -18.89 -10.10 -3.51
C ARG A 329 -18.60 -10.75 -4.86
N GLN A 330 -17.62 -10.27 -5.61
CA GLN A 330 -17.24 -10.76 -6.94
C GLN A 330 -15.90 -11.51 -6.92
N GLY A 331 -14.93 -11.07 -6.12
CA GLY A 331 -13.56 -11.59 -6.06
C GLY A 331 -13.36 -12.88 -5.25
N ALA A 332 -14.42 -13.49 -4.71
CA ALA A 332 -14.32 -14.73 -3.92
C ALA A 332 -14.10 -16.01 -4.77
N ALA A 333 -13.90 -15.87 -6.08
CA ALA A 333 -13.59 -16.96 -7.00
C ALA A 333 -12.30 -16.65 -7.79
N PRO A 334 -11.22 -17.46 -7.68
CA PRO A 334 -9.99 -17.22 -8.41
C PRO A 334 -10.16 -17.61 -9.88
N GLN A 335 -10.14 -16.63 -10.78
CA GLN A 335 -10.05 -16.86 -12.23
C GLN A 335 -8.71 -16.37 -12.78
N TYR A 336 -7.79 -17.32 -12.98
CA TYR A 336 -6.63 -17.11 -13.85
C TYR A 336 -7.11 -17.06 -15.31
N ALA A 337 -7.37 -15.85 -15.82
CA ALA A 337 -7.64 -15.61 -17.23
C ALA A 337 -6.31 -15.29 -17.96
N SER A 338 -5.80 -16.23 -18.74
CA SER A 338 -4.57 -16.05 -19.52
C SER A 338 -4.81 -15.20 -20.77
N CYS A 339 -4.18 -14.04 -20.87
CA CYS A 339 -4.15 -13.25 -22.10
C CYS A 339 -3.28 -13.93 -23.18
N SER A 340 -3.84 -14.89 -23.92
CA SER A 340 -3.25 -15.41 -25.16
C SER A 340 -3.65 -14.55 -26.35
N SER A 341 -2.67 -13.89 -26.98
CA SER A 341 -2.89 -13.11 -28.19
C SER A 341 -2.86 -13.98 -29.45
N THR A 342 -3.79 -13.73 -30.37
CA THR A 342 -3.80 -14.32 -31.72
C THR A 342 -4.28 -13.27 -32.73
N PRO A 343 -3.52 -12.96 -33.80
CA PRO A 343 -3.95 -11.98 -34.81
C PRO A 343 -4.96 -12.57 -35.81
N PRO A 344 -5.75 -11.73 -36.52
CA PRO A 344 -6.73 -12.19 -37.50
C PRO A 344 -6.07 -12.68 -38.79
N GLY A 345 -6.09 -13.99 -39.02
CA GLY A 345 -5.56 -14.63 -40.23
C GLY A 345 -6.63 -14.95 -41.28
N THR A 346 -6.55 -14.26 -42.41
CA THR A 346 -7.03 -14.62 -43.77
C THR A 346 -7.84 -15.92 -43.94
N GLY A 347 -9.10 -15.82 -44.40
CA GLY A 347 -9.92 -16.97 -44.76
C GLY A 347 -9.81 -17.40 -46.23
N ILE A 348 -10.00 -18.71 -46.48
CA ILE A 348 -10.32 -19.32 -47.78
C ILE A 348 -11.41 -20.37 -47.51
N PRO A 349 -12.48 -20.48 -48.33
CA PRO A 349 -13.60 -21.40 -48.07
C PRO A 349 -13.29 -22.85 -48.44
N ARG A 350 -13.98 -23.81 -47.80
CA ARG A 350 -14.18 -25.17 -48.32
C ARG A 350 -15.31 -25.16 -49.37
N PRO A 351 -15.29 -26.05 -50.37
CA PRO A 351 -15.92 -27.37 -50.16
C PRO A 351 -15.17 -28.56 -50.80
N CYS A 352 -15.57 -29.77 -50.38
CA CYS A 352 -15.15 -31.09 -50.87
C CYS A 352 -13.64 -31.37 -50.82
#